data_AF-A0A6P0SKE4-F1
#
_entry.id   AF-A0A6P0SKE4-F1
#
_cell.length_a   1.000
_cell.length_b   1.000
_cell.length_c   1.000
_cell.angle_alpha   90.00
_cell.angle_beta   90.00
_cell.angle_gamma   90.00
#
_symmetry.space_group_name_H-M   'P 1'
#
loop_
_entity.id
_entity.type
_entity.pdbx_description
1 polymer ?
#
loop_
_entity_poly.entity_id
_entity_poly.type
_entity_poly.pdbx_seq_one_letter_code
_entity_poly.pdbx_strand_id
1 'polypeptide(L)'
;MLQCRSWEVAHLLKPIMLGIITSFLTVACTGKTANNLTHQQNQSATHPSESPTECKTIQHDLGQTEICGQPQKVVVLGANMLELMLSLEMQPIGYADLFALPYREFDQPGQQIPYLGERVTNQPSNVGTLVKPSLEAIAKLKPDLILGSIRGNQDKYALLSQIAPTLLLTYAPDNGWQHNLRVIANVLERSEQTQKVITAHDQRLA
;
A
#
# COMPACT_ATOMS: atom_id res chain seq x y z
N MET A 1 28.05 -45.41 32.44
CA MET A 1 28.20 -46.89 32.42
C MET A 1 26.92 -47.44 33.04
N LEU A 2 26.05 -48.28 32.47
CA LEU A 2 25.93 -49.09 31.25
C LEU A 2 24.40 -49.17 30.95
N GLN A 3 23.89 -48.84 29.77
CA GLN A 3 23.47 -49.75 28.68
C GLN A 3 22.49 -50.90 29.06
N CYS A 4 21.26 -50.85 28.49
CA CYS A 4 20.62 -51.85 27.62
C CYS A 4 19.20 -51.34 27.25
N ARG A 5 18.82 -51.08 25.97
CA ARG A 5 18.41 -52.01 24.88
C ARG A 5 17.34 -53.00 25.37
N SER A 6 16.20 -53.25 24.73
CA SER A 6 15.77 -53.13 23.33
C SER A 6 14.29 -53.54 23.24
N TRP A 7 13.50 -53.00 22.31
CA TRP A 7 12.40 -53.77 21.70
C TRP A 7 12.29 -53.43 20.21
N GLU A 8 12.38 -54.49 19.42
CA GLU A 8 12.23 -54.63 17.98
C GLU A 8 10.80 -54.32 17.46
N VAL A 9 10.66 -53.60 16.34
CA VAL A 9 10.40 -54.06 14.95
C VAL A 9 8.99 -54.61 14.67
N ALA A 10 8.24 -53.89 13.83
CA ALA A 10 7.48 -54.42 12.68
C ALA A 10 6.81 -53.24 11.94
N HIS A 11 7.39 -52.75 10.85
CA HIS A 11 7.04 -53.10 9.47
C HIS A 11 5.62 -52.70 9.02
N LEU A 12 5.55 -51.60 8.27
CA LEU A 12 4.61 -51.45 7.15
C LEU A 12 5.26 -50.58 6.04
N LEU A 13 6.15 -51.25 5.28
CA LEU A 13 6.34 -51.03 3.84
C LEU A 13 5.00 -51.36 3.14
N LYS A 14 4.50 -50.76 2.06
CA LYS A 14 5.04 -50.27 0.75
C LYS A 14 3.75 -49.78 -0.04
N PRO A 15 3.76 -49.31 -1.32
CA PRO A 15 4.85 -49.03 -2.25
C PRO A 15 4.72 -47.72 -3.08
N ILE A 16 5.85 -47.36 -3.68
CA ILE A 16 6.04 -46.49 -4.85
C ILE A 16 5.50 -47.19 -6.11
N MET A 17 4.83 -46.45 -7.00
CA MET A 17 4.69 -46.84 -8.41
C MET A 17 4.91 -45.64 -9.33
N LEU A 18 5.65 -45.93 -10.39
CA LEU A 18 6.31 -45.09 -11.38
C LEU A 18 5.65 -45.36 -12.75
N GLY A 19 5.48 -44.36 -13.63
CA GLY A 19 5.06 -44.60 -15.03
C GLY A 19 4.73 -43.31 -15.81
N ILE A 20 5.67 -42.69 -16.55
CA ILE A 20 5.96 -42.83 -18.02
C ILE A 20 4.93 -42.07 -18.90
N ILE A 21 5.25 -40.84 -19.36
CA ILE A 21 5.67 -40.45 -20.74
C ILE A 21 4.70 -40.88 -21.85
N THR A 22 4.13 -39.92 -22.58
CA THR A 22 4.14 -39.91 -24.07
C THR A 22 3.71 -38.56 -24.63
N SER A 23 4.66 -37.88 -25.28
CA SER A 23 4.44 -36.81 -26.25
C SER A 23 3.88 -37.41 -27.55
N PHE A 24 2.79 -36.84 -28.08
CA PHE A 24 2.27 -37.17 -29.40
C PHE A 24 2.44 -35.95 -30.32
N LEU A 25 3.42 -36.06 -31.24
CA LEU A 25 3.45 -35.33 -32.50
C LEU A 25 2.94 -36.27 -33.61
N THR A 26 2.05 -35.79 -34.48
CA THR A 26 1.94 -36.08 -35.93
C THR A 26 0.67 -35.37 -36.46
N VAL A 27 0.80 -34.29 -37.23
CA VAL A 27 0.81 -34.21 -38.71
C VAL A 27 -0.53 -34.57 -39.37
N ALA A 28 -1.16 -33.59 -40.02
CA ALA A 28 -1.68 -33.71 -41.39
C ALA A 28 -2.20 -32.36 -41.91
N CYS A 29 -1.51 -31.82 -42.92
CA CYS A 29 -2.08 -30.85 -43.86
C CYS A 29 -2.73 -31.58 -45.03
N THR A 30 -3.70 -30.90 -45.65
CA THR A 30 -4.11 -30.89 -47.09
C THR A 30 -5.51 -31.44 -47.38
N GLY A 31 -6.37 -30.60 -48.00
CA GLY A 31 -7.58 -31.06 -48.69
C GLY A 31 -8.65 -30.01 -48.99
N LYS A 32 -8.45 -29.22 -50.05
CA LYS A 32 -9.41 -28.35 -50.79
C LYS A 32 -10.85 -28.88 -50.91
N THR A 33 -11.86 -27.99 -50.83
CA THR A 33 -12.76 -27.57 -51.96
C THR A 33 -14.11 -27.04 -51.45
N ALA A 34 -14.48 -25.81 -51.86
CA ALA A 34 -15.81 -25.22 -52.14
C ALA A 34 -16.98 -25.42 -51.14
N ASN A 35 -17.83 -24.45 -50.76
CA ASN A 35 -18.36 -23.31 -51.49
C ASN A 35 -19.14 -22.40 -50.51
N ASN A 36 -19.26 -21.12 -50.88
CA ASN A 36 -20.33 -20.17 -50.55
C ASN A 36 -20.44 -19.50 -49.17
N LEU A 37 -20.04 -18.22 -49.19
CA LEU A 37 -20.79 -17.02 -48.80
C LEU A 37 -20.98 -16.71 -47.30
N THR A 38 -20.55 -15.48 -46.99
CA THR A 38 -21.01 -14.58 -45.92
C THR A 38 -20.72 -14.95 -44.46
N HIS A 39 -19.67 -14.35 -43.89
CA HIS A 39 -19.81 -13.30 -42.86
C HIS A 39 -18.45 -12.71 -42.47
N GLN A 40 -18.33 -11.39 -42.52
CA GLN A 40 -17.26 -10.66 -41.84
C GLN A 40 -17.30 -10.96 -40.35
N GLN A 41 -16.16 -11.34 -39.76
CA GLN A 41 -15.84 -10.92 -38.39
C GLN A 41 -14.36 -10.52 -38.29
N ASN A 42 -14.21 -9.21 -38.25
CA ASN A 42 -13.07 -8.43 -37.82
C ASN A 42 -12.69 -8.85 -36.39
N GLN A 43 -11.63 -9.65 -36.22
CA GLN A 43 -11.05 -9.92 -34.91
C GLN A 43 -10.08 -8.78 -34.56
N SER A 44 -10.65 -7.62 -34.23
CA SER A 44 -9.97 -6.66 -33.37
C SER A 44 -9.84 -7.32 -32.01
N ALA A 45 -8.63 -7.70 -31.63
CA ALA A 45 -8.30 -8.02 -30.26
C ALA A 45 -8.62 -6.78 -29.41
N THR A 46 -9.67 -6.86 -28.61
CA THR A 46 -9.99 -5.86 -27.60
C THR A 46 -8.92 -5.96 -26.51
N HIS A 47 -7.81 -5.25 -26.70
CA HIS A 47 -6.98 -4.84 -25.58
C HIS A 47 -7.88 -3.99 -24.67
N PRO A 48 -7.93 -4.27 -23.34
CA PRO A 48 -8.51 -3.32 -22.41
C PRO A 48 -7.73 -2.02 -22.59
N SER A 49 -8.40 -0.99 -23.10
CA SER A 49 -7.84 0.35 -23.10
C SER A 49 -7.77 0.78 -21.64
N GLU A 50 -6.60 0.65 -21.01
CA GLU A 50 -6.30 1.37 -19.79
C GLU A 50 -6.48 2.85 -20.12
N SER A 51 -7.58 3.42 -19.64
CA SER A 51 -7.78 4.87 -19.64
C SER A 51 -6.56 5.50 -18.94
N PRO A 52 -5.95 6.54 -19.53
CA PRO A 52 -4.75 7.15 -18.98
C PRO A 52 -4.99 7.55 -17.52
N THR A 53 -4.12 7.07 -16.63
CA THR A 53 -4.14 7.45 -15.22
C THR A 53 -3.90 8.95 -15.11
N GLU A 54 -4.88 9.70 -14.62
CA GLU A 54 -4.76 11.15 -14.45
C GLU A 54 -3.69 11.47 -13.40
N CYS A 55 -2.74 12.33 -13.75
CA CYS A 55 -1.68 12.78 -12.85
C CYS A 55 -1.92 14.21 -12.39
N LYS A 56 -1.73 14.43 -11.09
CA LYS A 56 -1.84 15.73 -10.41
C LYS A 56 -0.48 16.12 -9.88
N THR A 57 -0.01 17.32 -10.22
CA THR A 57 1.19 17.89 -9.62
C THR A 57 0.80 18.67 -8.36
N ILE A 58 1.36 18.28 -7.23
CA ILE A 58 1.11 18.91 -5.93
C ILE A 58 2.34 19.74 -5.55
N GLN A 59 2.12 21.04 -5.33
CA GLN A 59 3.15 21.96 -4.84
C GLN A 59 3.27 21.90 -3.32
N HIS A 60 4.49 21.94 -2.80
CA HIS A 60 4.79 21.99 -1.37
C HIS A 60 6.16 22.65 -1.11
N ASP A 61 6.51 22.91 0.16
CA ASP A 61 7.70 23.70 0.53
C ASP A 61 9.05 23.13 0.03
N LEU A 62 9.07 21.87 -0.41
CA LEU A 62 10.26 21.17 -0.89
C LEU A 62 10.27 20.97 -2.42
N GLY A 63 9.32 21.58 -3.14
CA GLY A 63 9.20 21.52 -4.58
C GLY A 63 7.82 21.02 -5.02
N GLN A 64 7.81 20.10 -5.98
CA GLN A 64 6.58 19.56 -6.54
C GLN A 64 6.66 18.04 -6.60
N THR A 65 5.53 17.39 -6.34
CA THR A 65 5.40 15.94 -6.44
C THR A 65 4.27 15.62 -7.39
N GLU A 66 4.55 14.83 -8.42
CA GLU A 66 3.54 14.28 -9.32
C GLU A 66 2.94 13.01 -8.71
N ILE A 67 1.61 12.94 -8.68
CA ILE A 67 0.86 11.81 -8.14
C ILE A 67 -0.17 11.40 -9.18
N CYS A 68 -0.09 10.15 -9.63
CA CYS A 68 -0.97 9.60 -10.65
C CYS A 68 -2.01 8.67 -10.03
N GLY A 69 -3.29 8.91 -10.36
CA GLY A 69 -4.43 8.17 -9.82
C GLY A 69 -4.63 8.43 -8.33
N GLN A 70 -5.42 7.54 -7.70
CA GLN A 70 -5.69 7.60 -6.26
C GLN A 70 -4.74 6.66 -5.50
N PRO A 71 -3.85 7.17 -4.63
CA PRO A 71 -3.00 6.34 -3.79
C PRO A 71 -3.80 5.42 -2.87
N GLN A 72 -3.44 4.14 -2.84
CA GLN A 72 -4.05 3.09 -2.02
C GLN A 72 -3.10 2.56 -0.93
N LYS A 73 -1.80 2.65 -1.16
CA LYS A 73 -0.71 2.13 -0.32
C LYS A 73 0.09 3.29 0.26
N VAL A 74 -0.52 3.97 1.23
CA VAL A 74 0.09 5.14 1.85
C VAL A 74 0.93 4.75 3.06
N VAL A 75 2.19 5.17 3.08
CA VAL A 75 3.04 5.16 4.28
C VAL A 75 2.98 6.53 4.94
N VAL A 76 2.77 6.55 6.26
CA VAL A 76 2.59 7.77 7.03
C VAL A 76 3.74 7.99 8.02
N LEU A 77 4.39 9.15 7.93
CA LEU A 77 5.51 9.55 8.78
C LEU A 77 5.07 10.64 9.76
N GLY A 78 4.51 10.22 10.90
CA GLY A 78 4.10 11.10 12.00
C GLY A 78 2.62 11.07 12.34
N ALA A 79 2.32 11.24 13.64
CA ALA A 79 0.98 11.22 14.21
C ALA A 79 0.01 12.24 13.59
N ASN A 80 0.48 13.47 13.37
CA ASN A 80 -0.33 14.54 12.78
C ASN A 80 -0.84 14.19 11.38
N MET A 81 -0.03 13.52 10.55
CA MET A 81 -0.45 13.07 9.23
C MET A 81 -1.37 11.85 9.31
N LEU A 82 -1.12 10.96 10.27
CA LEU A 82 -1.96 9.79 10.53
C LEU A 82 -3.39 10.21 10.91
N GLU A 83 -3.52 11.15 11.84
CA GLU A 83 -4.81 11.68 12.27
C GLU A 83 -5.64 12.26 11.13
N LEU A 84 -5.01 13.07 10.26
CA LEU A 84 -5.64 13.67 9.09
C LEU A 84 -6.07 12.61 8.08
N MET A 85 -5.18 11.66 7.75
CA MET A 85 -5.50 10.57 6.82
C MET A 85 -6.68 9.72 7.33
N LEU A 86 -6.68 9.37 8.61
CA LEU A 86 -7.77 8.61 9.23
C LEU A 86 -9.08 9.41 9.26
N SER A 87 -9.02 10.76 9.30
CA SER A 87 -10.23 11.60 9.27
C SER A 87 -10.90 11.60 7.89
N LEU A 88 -10.10 11.27 6.86
CA LEU A 88 -10.55 11.03 5.49
C LEU A 88 -10.95 9.57 5.24
N GLU A 89 -11.10 8.78 6.31
CA GLU A 89 -11.51 7.36 6.26
C GLU A 89 -10.53 6.47 5.48
N MET A 90 -9.24 6.82 5.49
CA MET A 90 -8.17 6.06 4.84
C MET A 90 -7.23 5.44 5.88
N GLN A 91 -6.76 4.22 5.63
CA GLN A 91 -5.86 3.48 6.52
C GLN A 91 -4.44 3.40 5.94
N PRO A 92 -3.38 3.55 6.75
CA PRO A 92 -1.99 3.45 6.27
C PRO A 92 -1.56 2.00 6.10
N ILE A 93 -0.59 1.73 5.23
CA ILE A 93 0.08 0.41 5.18
C ILE A 93 1.36 0.36 6.01
N GLY A 94 1.89 1.53 6.37
CA GLY A 94 3.04 1.67 7.25
C GLY A 94 2.96 2.98 8.03
N TYR A 95 3.41 2.95 9.27
CA TYR A 95 3.39 4.10 10.17
C TYR A 95 4.73 4.25 10.90
N ALA A 96 5.27 5.46 10.91
CA ALA A 96 6.40 5.83 11.76
C ALA A 96 5.87 6.69 12.91
N ASP A 97 5.98 6.16 14.13
CA ASP A 97 5.54 6.83 15.35
C ASP A 97 6.53 7.92 15.80
N LEU A 98 6.14 8.80 16.72
CA LEU A 98 7.08 9.74 17.32
C LEU A 98 8.20 9.01 18.08
N PHE A 99 7.88 7.90 18.73
CA PHE A 99 8.81 7.14 19.56
C PHE A 99 9.18 5.79 18.93
N ALA A 100 10.36 5.30 19.30
CA ALA A 100 10.76 3.95 18.92
C ALA A 100 9.95 2.95 19.75
N LEU A 101 9.14 2.14 19.06
CA LEU A 101 8.32 1.11 19.68
C LEU A 101 8.91 -0.28 19.36
N PRO A 102 8.87 -1.24 20.29
CA PRO A 102 9.51 -2.55 20.15
C PRO A 102 8.70 -3.54 19.29
N TYR A 103 7.88 -3.04 18.36
CA TYR A 103 6.98 -3.84 17.53
C TYR A 103 7.38 -3.76 16.06
N ARG A 104 7.22 -4.85 15.32
CA ARG A 104 7.44 -4.85 13.86
C ARG A 104 6.25 -4.33 13.09
N GLU A 105 5.06 -4.53 13.64
CA GLU A 105 3.77 -4.13 13.07
C GLU A 105 2.93 -3.58 14.21
N PHE A 106 1.97 -2.73 13.86
CA PHE A 106 0.92 -2.30 14.79
C PHE A 106 -0.21 -3.34 14.74
N ASP A 107 0.03 -4.52 15.29
CA ASP A 107 -0.92 -5.66 15.31
C ASP A 107 -2.06 -5.49 16.32
N GLN A 108 -1.91 -4.58 17.28
CA GLN A 108 -2.91 -4.15 18.25
C GLN A 108 -3.00 -2.62 18.33
N PRO A 109 -3.42 -1.92 17.24
CA PRO A 109 -3.34 -0.47 17.16
C PRO A 109 -4.06 0.27 18.28
N GLY A 110 -5.21 -0.22 18.74
CA GLY A 110 -5.94 0.39 19.86
C GLY A 110 -5.16 0.42 21.18
N GLN A 111 -4.21 -0.50 21.36
CA GLN A 111 -3.29 -0.52 22.52
C GLN A 111 -1.98 0.20 22.24
N GLN A 112 -1.48 0.10 21.00
CA GLN A 112 -0.19 0.65 20.59
C GLN A 112 -0.26 2.14 20.24
N ILE A 113 -1.45 2.64 19.88
CA ILE A 113 -1.73 4.05 19.54
C ILE A 113 -3.00 4.49 20.29
N PRO A 114 -2.98 4.49 21.64
CA PRO A 114 -4.20 4.55 22.44
C PRO A 114 -5.01 5.85 22.25
N TYR A 115 -4.37 6.96 21.89
CA TYR A 115 -5.06 8.23 21.65
C TYR A 115 -5.98 8.20 20.40
N LEU A 116 -5.77 7.25 19.49
CA LEU A 116 -6.63 7.04 18.32
C LEU A 116 -7.75 6.03 18.58
N GLY A 117 -7.74 5.32 19.71
CA GLY A 117 -8.67 4.23 20.00
C GLY A 117 -8.77 3.25 18.83
N GLU A 118 -9.99 2.95 18.41
CA GLU A 118 -10.27 1.99 17.33
C GLU A 118 -10.24 2.60 15.92
N ARG A 119 -9.68 3.80 15.74
CA ARG A 119 -9.66 4.46 14.41
C ARG A 119 -8.69 3.81 13.42
N VAL A 120 -7.62 3.19 13.91
CA VAL A 120 -6.71 2.38 13.08
C VAL A 120 -7.25 0.96 13.09
N THR A 121 -7.83 0.55 11.97
CA THR A 121 -8.59 -0.71 11.86
C THR A 121 -7.82 -1.82 11.17
N ASN A 122 -6.63 -1.52 10.64
CA ASN A 122 -5.71 -2.47 10.04
C ASN A 122 -4.43 -2.61 10.87
N GLN A 123 -3.47 -3.37 10.35
CA GLN A 123 -2.19 -3.64 11.02
C GLN A 123 -1.03 -3.05 10.21
N PRO A 124 -0.80 -1.72 10.25
CA PRO A 124 0.27 -1.12 9.47
C PRO A 124 1.63 -1.60 9.95
N SER A 125 2.59 -1.74 9.04
CA SER A 125 3.97 -2.06 9.45
C SER A 125 4.59 -0.88 10.20
N ASN A 126 5.36 -1.18 11.25
CA ASN A 126 6.18 -0.18 11.90
C ASN A 126 7.38 0.14 11.00
N VAL A 127 7.42 1.37 10.49
CA VAL A 127 8.49 1.83 9.60
C VAL A 127 9.50 2.73 10.33
N GLY A 128 9.64 2.58 11.64
CA GLY A 128 10.59 3.31 12.47
C GLY A 128 9.96 4.51 13.16
N THR A 129 10.72 5.59 13.30
CA THR A 129 10.24 6.81 13.98
C THR A 129 10.14 8.00 13.05
N LEU A 130 9.37 9.02 13.44
CA LEU A 130 9.19 10.26 12.69
C LEU A 130 10.52 10.90 12.27
N VAL A 131 11.54 10.84 13.14
CA VAL A 131 12.87 11.43 12.90
C VAL A 131 13.88 10.46 12.31
N LYS A 132 13.61 9.16 12.40
CA LYS A 132 14.46 8.07 11.88
C LYS A 132 13.58 6.99 11.23
N PRO A 133 12.90 7.30 10.11
CA PRO A 133 12.16 6.30 9.36
C PRO A 133 13.13 5.29 8.74
N SER A 134 12.73 4.03 8.70
CA SER A 134 13.46 2.95 8.03
C SER A 134 13.15 2.96 6.54
N LEU A 135 14.05 3.53 5.74
CA LEU A 135 13.91 3.58 4.27
C LEU A 135 13.76 2.18 3.66
N GLU A 136 14.45 1.19 4.21
CA GLU A 136 14.33 -0.22 3.77
C GLU A 136 12.92 -0.77 4.03
N ALA A 137 12.39 -0.54 5.24
CA ALA A 137 11.04 -1.00 5.57
C ALA A 137 10.00 -0.32 4.68
N ILE A 138 10.13 0.99 4.44
CA ILE A 138 9.24 1.74 3.54
C ILE A 138 9.34 1.20 2.12
N ALA A 139 10.55 0.99 1.58
CA ALA A 139 10.73 0.46 0.23
C ALA A 139 10.12 -0.94 0.06
N LYS A 140 10.22 -1.80 1.08
CA LYS A 140 9.64 -3.15 1.07
C LYS A 140 8.11 -3.14 0.93
N LEU A 141 7.45 -2.10 1.47
CA LEU A 141 6.00 -1.93 1.38
C LEU A 141 5.52 -1.52 -0.02
N LYS A 142 6.43 -1.03 -0.89
CA LYS A 142 6.12 -0.51 -2.23
C LYS A 142 4.96 0.49 -2.20
N PRO A 143 5.06 1.58 -1.41
CA PRO A 143 3.99 2.57 -1.32
C PRO A 143 3.76 3.24 -2.67
N ASP A 144 2.54 3.75 -2.87
CA ASP A 144 2.22 4.68 -3.96
C ASP A 144 2.19 6.14 -3.48
N LEU A 145 2.23 6.36 -2.16
CA LEU A 145 2.42 7.67 -1.54
C LEU A 145 3.16 7.53 -0.21
N ILE A 146 4.11 8.42 0.04
CA ILE A 146 4.66 8.68 1.37
C ILE A 146 4.14 10.03 1.84
N LEU A 147 3.37 10.04 2.92
CA LEU A 147 2.81 11.25 3.54
C LEU A 147 3.52 11.50 4.86
N GLY A 148 4.11 12.68 5.06
CA GLY A 148 4.88 12.95 6.28
C GLY A 148 4.89 14.40 6.72
N SER A 149 5.38 14.63 7.93
CA SER A 149 5.72 15.97 8.40
C SER A 149 7.09 16.39 7.85
N ILE A 150 7.22 17.64 7.37
CA ILE A 150 8.52 18.23 7.02
C ILE A 150 9.48 18.15 8.21
N ARG A 151 8.97 18.42 9.41
CA ARG A 151 9.74 18.30 10.65
C ARG A 151 10.18 16.85 10.85
N GLY A 152 11.50 16.63 10.84
CA GLY A 152 12.13 15.33 11.05
C GLY A 152 12.47 14.56 9.75
N ASN A 153 11.91 14.97 8.61
CA ASN A 153 12.06 14.25 7.34
C ASN A 153 12.62 15.09 6.18
N GLN A 154 12.79 16.40 6.35
CA GLN A 154 13.30 17.28 5.29
C GLN A 154 14.64 16.80 4.68
N ASP A 155 15.59 16.38 5.53
CA ASP A 155 16.89 15.83 5.13
C ASP A 155 16.79 14.49 4.38
N LYS A 156 15.66 13.80 4.50
CA LYS A 156 15.39 12.48 3.90
C LYS A 156 14.51 12.56 2.66
N TYR A 157 13.99 13.75 2.32
CA TYR A 157 13.03 13.93 1.22
C TYR A 157 13.50 13.32 -0.11
N ALA A 158 14.77 13.55 -0.48
CA ALA A 158 15.33 13.01 -1.71
C ALA A 158 15.41 11.47 -1.74
N LEU A 159 15.61 10.84 -0.58
CA LEU A 159 15.64 9.37 -0.46
C LEU A 159 14.22 8.79 -0.45
N LEU A 160 13.29 9.44 0.26
CA LEU A 160 11.87 9.06 0.28
C LEU A 160 11.27 9.16 -1.14
N SER A 161 11.60 10.23 -1.87
CA SER A 161 11.10 10.46 -3.23
C SER A 161 11.62 9.46 -4.26
N GLN A 162 12.73 8.77 -3.98
CA GLN A 162 13.20 7.65 -4.79
C GLN A 162 12.38 6.37 -4.56
N ILE A 163 11.67 6.27 -3.43
CA ILE A 163 10.85 5.12 -3.09
C ILE A 163 9.44 5.27 -3.68
N ALA A 164 8.81 6.43 -3.49
CA ALA A 164 7.47 6.74 -3.97
C ALA A 164 7.24 8.26 -4.00
N PRO A 165 6.21 8.76 -4.71
CA PRO A 165 5.75 10.13 -4.56
C PRO A 165 5.65 10.51 -3.09
N THR A 166 6.30 11.60 -2.69
CA THR A 166 6.46 11.97 -1.28
C THR A 166 5.92 13.36 -1.03
N LEU A 167 4.95 13.48 -0.13
CA LEU A 167 4.42 14.74 0.35
C LEU A 167 4.85 14.96 1.79
N LEU A 168 5.78 15.89 1.99
CA LEU A 168 6.10 16.40 3.31
C LEU A 168 5.38 17.73 3.50
N LEU A 169 4.51 17.79 4.52
CA LEU A 169 3.72 18.98 4.85
C LEU A 169 4.21 19.61 6.16
N THR A 170 4.23 20.94 6.19
CA THR A 170 4.51 21.70 7.41
C THR A 170 3.30 21.66 8.32
N TYR A 171 3.51 21.48 9.63
CA TYR A 171 2.47 21.78 10.61
C TYR A 171 2.44 23.29 10.83
N ALA A 172 1.49 23.98 10.19
CA ALA A 172 1.30 25.41 10.34
C ALA A 172 0.42 25.72 11.58
N PRO A 173 0.75 26.77 12.37
CA PRO A 173 -0.19 27.32 13.34
C PRO A 173 -1.42 27.91 12.61
N ASP A 174 -2.51 28.12 13.36
CA ASP A 174 -3.75 28.79 12.90
C ASP A 174 -4.40 28.20 11.64
N ASN A 175 -5.33 27.25 11.84
CA ASN A 175 -6.04 26.54 10.78
C ASN A 175 -5.15 25.76 9.78
N GLY A 176 -3.89 25.51 10.14
CA GLY A 176 -2.95 24.75 9.31
C GLY A 176 -3.38 23.30 9.08
N TRP A 177 -4.13 22.71 10.02
CA TRP A 177 -4.64 21.35 9.86
C TRP A 177 -5.72 21.27 8.77
N GLN A 178 -6.62 22.26 8.63
CA GLN A 178 -7.62 22.27 7.56
C GLN A 178 -6.98 22.43 6.19
N HIS A 179 -5.89 23.20 6.09
CA HIS A 179 -5.13 23.31 4.85
C HIS A 179 -4.52 21.95 4.48
N ASN A 180 -3.77 21.32 5.40
CA ASN A 180 -3.18 20.01 5.17
C ASN A 180 -4.24 18.95 4.88
N LEU A 181 -5.39 18.98 5.56
CA LEU A 181 -6.51 18.08 5.30
C LEU A 181 -7.00 18.20 3.86
N ARG A 182 -7.19 19.42 3.35
CA ARG A 182 -7.61 19.66 1.95
C ARG A 182 -6.57 19.16 0.96
N VAL A 183 -5.28 19.39 1.22
CA VAL A 183 -4.19 18.89 0.37
C VAL A 183 -4.19 17.37 0.32
N ILE A 184 -4.22 16.72 1.49
CA ILE A 184 -4.25 15.25 1.59
C ILE A 184 -5.51 14.70 0.93
N ALA A 185 -6.68 15.32 1.14
CA ALA A 185 -7.92 14.87 0.55
C ALA A 185 -7.98 15.01 -0.96
N ASN A 186 -7.36 16.06 -1.53
CA ASN A 186 -7.25 16.19 -2.98
C ASN A 186 -6.44 15.02 -3.57
N VAL A 187 -5.34 14.66 -2.90
CA VAL A 187 -4.45 13.57 -3.31
C VAL A 187 -5.10 12.20 -3.15
N LEU A 188 -5.81 11.98 -2.04
CA LEU A 188 -6.49 10.73 -1.75
C LEU A 188 -7.90 10.64 -2.35
N GLU A 189 -8.34 11.63 -3.13
CA GLU A 189 -9.69 11.70 -3.72
C GLU A 189 -10.81 11.54 -2.67
N ARG A 190 -10.70 12.33 -1.60
CA ARG A 190 -11.60 12.38 -0.42
C ARG A 190 -12.07 13.80 -0.09
N SER A 191 -12.16 14.68 -1.09
CA SER A 191 -12.52 16.09 -0.89
C SER A 191 -13.89 16.29 -0.21
N GLU A 192 -14.88 15.43 -0.51
CA GLU A 192 -16.19 15.48 0.16
C GLU A 192 -16.08 15.25 1.68
N GLN A 193 -15.19 14.35 2.10
CA GLN A 193 -14.98 14.04 3.50
C GLN A 193 -14.34 15.21 4.26
N THR A 194 -13.53 16.02 3.56
CA THR A 194 -12.88 17.20 4.17
C THR A 194 -13.89 18.17 4.75
N GLN A 195 -14.94 18.49 3.98
CA GLN A 195 -15.94 19.46 4.43
C GLN A 195 -16.69 18.93 5.66
N LYS A 196 -17.02 17.63 5.69
CA LYS A 196 -17.66 17.00 6.85
C LYS A 196 -16.78 17.09 8.11
N VAL A 197 -15.49 16.79 7.98
CA VAL A 197 -14.53 16.85 9.11
C VAL A 197 -14.41 18.27 9.65
N ILE A 198 -14.27 19.26 8.76
CA ILE A 198 -14.15 20.67 9.16
C ILE A 198 -15.43 21.15 9.84
N THR A 199 -16.58 20.93 9.22
CA THR A 199 -17.87 21.34 9.80
C THR A 199 -18.15 20.66 11.14
N ALA A 200 -17.85 19.37 11.28
CA ALA A 200 -18.00 18.65 12.55
C ALA A 200 -17.04 19.17 13.63
N HIS A 201 -15.86 19.65 13.26
CA HIS A 201 -14.94 20.29 14.19
C HIS A 201 -15.49 21.65 14.66
N ASP A 202 -15.90 22.51 13.72
CA ASP A 202 -16.42 23.85 14.01
C ASP A 202 -17.68 23.78 14.90
N GLN A 203 -18.56 22.81 14.66
CA GLN A 203 -19.75 22.56 15.48
C GLN A 203 -19.44 22.17 16.92
N ARG A 204 -18.27 21.58 17.22
CA ARG A 204 -17.88 21.25 18.59
C ARG A 204 -17.30 22.43 19.35
N LEU A 205 -16.85 23.46 18.63
CA LEU A 205 -16.29 24.69 19.21
C LEU A 205 -17.35 25.77 19.46
N ALA A 206 -18.49 25.68 18.77
CA ALA A 206 -19.65 26.57 18.94
C ALA A 206 -20.46 26.21 20.19
#